data_AF-A0A2V8G4L3-F1
#
_entry.id   AF-A0A2V8G4L3-F1
#
_cell.length_a   1.000
_cell.length_b   1.000
_cell.length_c   1.000
_cell.angle_alpha   90.00
_cell.angle_beta   90.00
_cell.angle_gamma   90.00
#
_symmetry.space_group_name_H-M   'P 1'
#
loop_
_entity.id
_entity.type
_entity.pdbx_description
1 polymer ?
#
loop_
_entity_poly.entity_id
_entity_poly.type
_entity_poly.pdbx_seq_one_letter_code
_entity_poly.pdbx_strand_id
1 'polypeptide(L)'
;MYAIASISTSNPSPGRPATCTVVRAGRCSPNMREYEAFMLGNSRMSTRNTPQRSTCWRPDPAASRIACTFLRHCVVCVSTVRPESMPVAGSVAPCPDTKMRRSNVTLREYGPTGLGRLIIEVSMSSLCRLLNIRYPIVQSGMGRVAGPELTAEVSRAGGLGILAGLNVAPDDLQRQVRRIRELTDRPFGVNLWLHPALQPPIDPATLPVDRIAAAHAALNPMRKTLGLPESAAAPPRRPDFIEAAIDLILEERVPVWSIGLGLPAADVVARCHERDISVMVMVENTTDARAAEDVGANIIVAQGGEAGGHRSRWRPGADAIVGTFALVPEIVDAVSIPVVAAGGIADGRGLAAALALGAAGVLMGTRFVATRESMAPDFWKRRILAAATDATVVTTAFTGLPARVLRNRLTDEYGDAPVLPGLLQAAIEQDIWNAAARENQPEYFPLYAGQSVGLIRDLPGAADVVKAIVQEAESVLRSIGRDGSLDHSLQDPG
;
A
#
# COMPACT_ATOMS: atom_id res chain seq x y z
N MET A 1 -29.59 -57.02 -6.91
CA MET A 1 -30.50 -57.60 -5.91
C MET A 1 -30.06 -57.09 -4.54
N TYR A 2 -31.02 -56.83 -3.64
CA TYR A 2 -30.83 -56.38 -2.25
C TYR A 2 -30.10 -55.03 -2.01
N ALA A 3 -30.59 -54.33 -0.99
CA ALA A 3 -30.04 -53.11 -0.43
C ALA A 3 -29.98 -53.27 1.11
N ILE A 4 -29.22 -52.41 1.78
CA ILE A 4 -29.01 -52.46 3.23
C ILE A 4 -30.30 -52.06 3.98
N ALA A 5 -30.58 -52.71 5.10
CA ALA A 5 -31.58 -52.26 6.07
C ALA A 5 -31.05 -52.35 7.52
N SER A 6 -31.11 -51.20 8.18
CA SER A 6 -30.95 -50.90 9.61
C SER A 6 -31.13 -52.03 10.65
N ILE A 7 -30.27 -52.01 11.68
CA ILE A 7 -30.68 -52.43 13.03
C ILE A 7 -31.18 -51.18 13.77
N SER A 8 -32.49 -51.15 14.07
CA SER A 8 -33.12 -50.14 14.91
C SER A 8 -33.16 -50.60 16.37
N THR A 9 -33.06 -49.66 17.32
CA THR A 9 -33.10 -49.94 18.76
C THR A 9 -34.17 -49.11 19.49
N SER A 10 -35.45 -49.33 19.16
CA SER A 10 -36.61 -48.96 20.00
C SER A 10 -37.88 -49.72 19.61
N ASN A 11 -38.82 -49.86 20.57
CA ASN A 11 -39.91 -50.83 20.53
C ASN A 11 -40.95 -50.64 19.41
N PRO A 12 -41.52 -51.75 18.88
CA PRO A 12 -42.79 -51.72 18.15
C PRO A 12 -43.99 -51.82 19.13
N SER A 13 -45.06 -51.07 18.85
CA SER A 13 -46.40 -51.39 19.33
C SER A 13 -47.08 -52.33 18.33
N PRO A 14 -47.89 -53.32 18.76
CA PRO A 14 -48.49 -54.29 17.85
C PRO A 14 -49.61 -53.67 17.00
N GLY A 15 -49.61 -53.86 15.67
CA GLY A 15 -50.82 -53.57 14.88
C GLY A 15 -50.80 -53.46 13.35
N ARG A 16 -49.67 -53.23 12.64
CA ARG A 16 -49.70 -53.04 11.16
C ARG A 16 -48.37 -53.35 10.43
N PRO A 17 -48.39 -53.74 9.13
CA PRO A 17 -47.21 -54.06 8.32
C PRO A 17 -46.59 -52.83 7.59
N ALA A 18 -45.45 -53.05 6.92
CA ALA A 18 -44.56 -52.02 6.36
C ALA A 18 -44.59 -51.87 4.81
N THR A 19 -43.92 -50.83 4.29
CA THR A 19 -43.65 -50.60 2.85
C THR A 19 -42.21 -50.08 2.61
N CYS A 20 -41.67 -50.30 1.39
CA CYS A 20 -40.28 -50.00 0.98
C CYS A 20 -40.18 -48.66 0.17
N THR A 21 -39.03 -48.18 -0.33
CA THR A 21 -38.54 -48.56 -1.69
C THR A 21 -37.24 -47.80 -2.10
N VAL A 22 -36.21 -48.55 -2.56
CA VAL A 22 -35.18 -48.33 -3.66
C VAL A 22 -34.59 -46.92 -3.95
N VAL A 23 -33.32 -46.69 -4.39
CA VAL A 23 -31.97 -47.33 -4.26
C VAL A 23 -30.92 -46.53 -5.08
N ARG A 24 -29.61 -46.54 -4.70
CA ARG A 24 -28.36 -46.88 -5.49
C ARG A 24 -27.08 -46.35 -4.81
N ALA A 25 -25.92 -46.31 -5.51
CA ALA A 25 -24.58 -46.02 -4.97
C ALA A 25 -23.55 -45.54 -6.04
N GLY A 26 -22.43 -44.93 -5.60
CA GLY A 26 -21.29 -44.50 -6.44
C GLY A 26 -19.95 -44.47 -5.66
N ARG A 27 -18.89 -45.05 -6.26
CA ARG A 27 -17.60 -45.44 -5.61
C ARG A 27 -16.65 -44.29 -5.26
N CYS A 28 -15.87 -44.45 -4.17
CA CYS A 28 -14.43 -44.13 -4.12
C CYS A 28 -13.75 -44.85 -2.91
N SER A 29 -12.41 -44.98 -2.93
CA SER A 29 -11.66 -45.83 -1.98
C SER A 29 -10.90 -45.02 -0.89
N PRO A 30 -10.93 -45.43 0.39
CA PRO A 30 -10.05 -44.88 1.42
C PRO A 30 -8.75 -45.71 1.56
N ASN A 31 -7.60 -45.05 1.60
CA ASN A 31 -6.35 -45.68 2.05
C ASN A 31 -6.29 -45.67 3.58
N MET A 32 -5.93 -46.80 4.19
CA MET A 32 -5.72 -46.88 5.64
C MET A 32 -4.33 -46.38 6.02
N ARG A 33 -4.26 -45.60 7.11
CA ARG A 33 -3.15 -45.60 8.06
C ARG A 33 -3.72 -45.56 9.47
N GLU A 34 -2.99 -46.15 10.40
CA GLU A 34 -3.53 -46.59 11.69
C GLU A 34 -3.56 -45.48 12.75
N TYR A 35 -4.40 -45.69 13.76
CA TYR A 35 -4.64 -44.80 14.88
C TYR A 35 -4.22 -45.52 16.15
N GLU A 36 -3.06 -45.15 16.72
CA GLU A 36 -2.72 -45.55 18.09
C GLU A 36 -3.32 -44.56 19.09
N ALA A 37 -3.87 -45.09 20.16
CA ALA A 37 -4.62 -44.33 21.15
C ALA A 37 -3.86 -44.21 22.47
N PHE A 38 -4.07 -43.10 23.17
CA PHE A 38 -3.83 -43.04 24.61
C PHE A 38 -5.03 -42.38 25.31
N MET A 39 -5.49 -43.00 26.39
CA MET A 39 -6.77 -42.68 27.05
C MET A 39 -6.59 -42.68 28.56
N LEU A 40 -6.87 -41.53 29.21
CA LEU A 40 -7.23 -41.33 30.64
C LEU A 40 -7.25 -39.81 30.92
N GLY A 41 -8.27 -39.21 31.54
CA GLY A 41 -9.61 -39.72 31.88
C GLY A 41 -10.50 -38.68 32.57
N ASN A 42 -11.82 -38.91 32.53
CA ASN A 42 -12.90 -38.40 33.41
C ASN A 42 -12.96 -36.92 33.86
N SER A 43 -13.99 -36.19 33.39
CA SER A 43 -15.11 -35.76 34.25
C SER A 43 -16.34 -35.30 33.42
N ARG A 44 -17.46 -34.97 34.07
CA ARG A 44 -18.77 -34.62 33.46
C ARG A 44 -19.26 -33.21 33.85
N MET A 45 -20.28 -32.74 33.10
CA MET A 45 -21.20 -31.63 33.40
C MET A 45 -20.66 -30.19 33.39
N SER A 46 -21.04 -29.42 32.36
CA SER A 46 -22.15 -28.45 32.50
C SER A 46 -22.53 -27.83 31.14
N THR A 47 -23.83 -27.84 30.80
CA THR A 47 -24.35 -27.18 29.59
C THR A 47 -24.93 -25.80 29.91
N ARG A 48 -24.41 -24.73 29.27
CA ARG A 48 -25.13 -23.46 29.10
C ARG A 48 -24.89 -22.91 27.70
N ASN A 49 -25.94 -22.34 27.12
CA ASN A 49 -25.97 -21.90 25.73
C ASN A 49 -25.31 -20.52 25.56
N THR A 50 -24.35 -20.44 24.64
CA THR A 50 -23.85 -19.18 24.08
C THR A 50 -23.80 -19.33 22.55
N PRO A 51 -24.45 -18.47 21.75
CA PRO A 51 -24.43 -18.57 20.29
C PRO A 51 -23.11 -18.01 19.72
N GLN A 52 -22.02 -18.76 19.93
CA GLN A 52 -20.71 -18.41 19.40
C GLN A 52 -20.72 -18.55 17.87
N ARG A 53 -20.61 -17.43 17.14
CA ARG A 53 -20.48 -17.44 15.68
C ARG A 53 -19.14 -18.06 15.28
N SER A 54 -19.14 -19.34 14.94
CA SER A 54 -18.00 -20.01 14.33
C SER A 54 -17.71 -19.40 12.95
N THR A 55 -16.66 -18.59 12.85
CA THR A 55 -16.09 -18.18 11.56
C THR A 55 -15.52 -19.41 10.86
N CYS A 56 -16.25 -19.92 9.87
CA CYS A 56 -15.82 -21.09 9.10
C CYS A 56 -14.59 -20.74 8.26
N TRP A 57 -13.42 -21.19 8.71
CA TRP A 57 -12.14 -20.96 8.04
C TRP A 57 -12.08 -21.79 6.76
N ARG A 58 -12.03 -21.12 5.61
CA ARG A 58 -11.89 -21.78 4.31
C ARG A 58 -10.46 -21.68 3.79
N PRO A 59 -9.76 -22.80 3.54
CA PRO A 59 -8.53 -22.84 2.77
C PRO A 59 -8.83 -22.78 1.26
N ASP A 60 -9.56 -21.76 0.80
CA ASP A 60 -9.70 -21.48 -0.63
C ASP A 60 -8.33 -20.98 -1.15
N PRO A 61 -7.76 -21.53 -2.25
CA PRO A 61 -6.41 -21.17 -2.72
C PRO A 61 -6.24 -19.68 -3.01
N ALA A 62 -4.99 -19.18 -2.92
CA ALA A 62 -4.63 -17.78 -3.21
C ALA A 62 -5.18 -17.29 -4.56
N ALA A 63 -5.09 -18.12 -5.60
CA ALA A 63 -5.66 -17.83 -6.92
C ALA A 63 -7.18 -17.61 -6.89
N SER A 64 -7.92 -18.35 -6.06
CA SER A 64 -9.36 -18.15 -5.85
C SER A 64 -9.67 -16.87 -5.07
N ARG A 65 -8.78 -16.43 -4.17
CA ARG A 65 -8.91 -15.11 -3.50
C ARG A 65 -8.65 -13.95 -4.45
N ILE A 66 -7.58 -14.02 -5.25
CA ILE A 66 -7.27 -13.02 -6.28
C ILE A 66 -8.41 -12.96 -7.32
N ALA A 67 -8.88 -14.12 -7.80
CA ALA A 67 -10.04 -14.19 -8.69
C ALA A 67 -11.31 -13.66 -8.04
N CYS A 68 -11.56 -13.92 -6.74
CA CYS A 68 -12.69 -13.32 -6.03
C CYS A 68 -12.55 -11.81 -5.81
N THR A 69 -11.35 -11.26 -5.64
CA THR A 69 -11.12 -9.81 -5.56
C THR A 69 -11.36 -9.16 -6.92
N PHE A 70 -10.81 -9.73 -8.00
CA PHE A 70 -11.10 -9.31 -9.37
C PHE A 70 -12.60 -9.40 -9.68
N LEU A 71 -13.27 -10.50 -9.33
CA LEU A 71 -14.71 -10.67 -9.47
C LEU A 71 -15.52 -9.70 -8.58
N ARG A 72 -15.06 -9.32 -7.38
CA ARG A 72 -15.73 -8.30 -6.55
C ARG A 72 -15.56 -6.88 -7.10
N HIS A 73 -14.47 -6.61 -7.81
CA HIS A 73 -14.31 -5.39 -8.60
C HIS A 73 -15.15 -5.40 -9.89
N CYS A 74 -15.56 -6.57 -10.38
CA CYS A 74 -16.34 -6.76 -11.59
C CYS A 74 -17.85 -6.96 -11.39
N VAL A 75 -18.29 -7.50 -10.24
CA VAL A 75 -19.65 -8.02 -10.03
C VAL A 75 -20.36 -7.28 -8.90
N VAL A 76 -21.08 -6.22 -9.30
CA VAL A 76 -22.30 -5.77 -8.62
C VAL A 76 -23.46 -6.05 -9.59
N CYS A 77 -24.60 -6.51 -9.07
CA CYS A 77 -25.82 -6.87 -9.81
C CYS A 77 -25.77 -8.09 -10.75
N VAL A 78 -25.82 -9.31 -10.19
CA VAL A 78 -26.42 -10.48 -10.86
C VAL A 78 -27.33 -11.25 -9.89
N SER A 79 -28.64 -10.94 -9.90
CA SER A 79 -29.75 -11.92 -9.88
C SER A 79 -31.10 -11.27 -9.51
N THR A 80 -31.98 -11.05 -10.48
CA THR A 80 -33.43 -10.93 -10.26
C THR A 80 -34.18 -11.65 -11.38
N VAL A 81 -35.24 -12.37 -11.02
CA VAL A 81 -36.02 -13.22 -11.93
C VAL A 81 -37.03 -12.35 -12.71
N ARG A 82 -37.37 -12.74 -13.94
CA ARG A 82 -38.42 -12.10 -14.73
C ARG A 82 -39.78 -12.23 -14.03
N PRO A 83 -40.55 -11.14 -13.82
CA PRO A 83 -41.98 -11.25 -13.55
C PRO A 83 -42.74 -11.45 -14.88
N GLU A 84 -43.51 -12.52 -14.97
CA GLU A 84 -44.59 -12.64 -15.96
C GLU A 84 -45.90 -12.03 -15.42
N SER A 85 -46.94 -12.02 -16.26
CA SER A 85 -48.32 -11.55 -16.03
C SER A 85 -48.56 -10.03 -16.02
N MET A 86 -49.51 -9.61 -16.87
CA MET A 86 -50.33 -8.41 -16.66
C MET A 86 -51.47 -8.75 -15.68
N PRO A 87 -52.18 -7.74 -15.13
CA PRO A 87 -53.54 -7.54 -15.64
C PRO A 87 -54.06 -6.09 -15.71
N VAL A 88 -54.87 -5.84 -16.74
CA VAL A 88 -56.12 -5.04 -16.77
C VAL A 88 -56.08 -3.54 -16.42
N ALA A 89 -56.66 -2.73 -17.32
CA ALA A 89 -57.00 -1.33 -17.07
C ALA A 89 -58.35 -1.19 -16.33
N GLY A 90 -58.48 -0.19 -15.44
CA GLY A 90 -59.76 0.13 -14.77
C GLY A 90 -59.69 0.52 -13.29
N SER A 91 -58.50 0.63 -12.69
CA SER A 91 -58.36 1.01 -11.26
C SER A 91 -58.26 2.52 -11.05
N VAL A 92 -59.28 3.12 -10.44
CA VAL A 92 -59.27 4.51 -9.96
C VAL A 92 -59.02 4.52 -8.45
N ALA A 93 -58.09 5.36 -7.98
CA ALA A 93 -57.79 5.52 -6.55
C ALA A 93 -58.31 6.88 -6.04
N PRO A 94 -59.15 6.92 -4.98
CA PRO A 94 -59.58 8.17 -4.35
C PRO A 94 -58.49 8.75 -3.43
N CYS A 95 -58.51 10.07 -3.28
CA CYS A 95 -57.61 10.86 -2.43
C CYS A 95 -58.29 12.22 -2.16
N PRO A 96 -58.02 12.96 -1.05
CA PRO A 96 -57.10 12.67 0.05
C PRO A 96 -57.76 12.62 1.44
N ASP A 97 -57.01 12.23 2.47
CA ASP A 97 -56.85 13.11 3.65
C ASP A 97 -55.50 12.89 4.37
N THR A 98 -55.24 13.70 5.38
CA THR A 98 -53.95 14.19 5.84
C THR A 98 -53.25 13.36 6.91
N LYS A 99 -51.92 13.24 6.77
CA LYS A 99 -50.95 13.67 7.80
C LYS A 99 -49.52 13.77 7.28
N MET A 100 -48.85 14.89 7.55
CA MET A 100 -47.47 15.14 7.13
C MET A 100 -46.44 14.49 8.06
N ARG A 101 -45.41 13.88 7.46
CA ARG A 101 -44.01 14.00 7.91
C ARG A 101 -43.09 14.09 6.68
N ARG A 102 -41.97 14.81 6.81
CA ARG A 102 -41.11 15.20 5.68
C ARG A 102 -40.39 14.00 5.04
N SER A 103 -40.25 14.05 3.73
CA SER A 103 -39.65 13.01 2.90
C SER A 103 -38.13 13.13 2.79
N ASN A 104 -37.44 11.99 2.85
CA ASN A 104 -36.11 11.87 2.25
C ASN A 104 -36.29 11.78 0.72
N VAL A 105 -35.77 12.76 -0.01
CA VAL A 105 -35.83 12.78 -1.47
C VAL A 105 -34.71 11.89 -2.03
N THR A 106 -35.03 10.62 -2.26
CA THR A 106 -34.18 9.74 -3.06
C THR A 106 -34.48 10.00 -4.54
N LEU A 107 -33.51 10.52 -5.30
CA LEU A 107 -33.64 10.63 -6.75
C LEU A 107 -33.78 9.23 -7.36
N ARG A 108 -34.90 8.95 -8.03
CA ARG A 108 -35.05 7.79 -8.91
C ARG A 108 -34.77 8.19 -10.35
N GLU A 109 -33.52 8.12 -10.76
CA GLU A 109 -33.19 8.15 -12.18
C GLU A 109 -33.40 6.76 -12.79
N TYR A 110 -34.40 6.64 -13.66
CA TYR A 110 -34.63 5.44 -14.45
C TYR A 110 -33.72 5.46 -15.69
N GLY A 111 -32.52 4.89 -15.56
CA GLY A 111 -31.65 4.61 -16.70
C GLY A 111 -32.16 3.42 -17.54
N PRO A 112 -31.87 3.38 -18.86
CA PRO A 112 -32.32 2.31 -19.74
C PRO A 112 -31.59 0.98 -19.46
N THR A 113 -32.32 -0.13 -19.51
CA THR A 113 -31.81 -1.49 -19.29
C THR A 113 -31.20 -2.09 -20.56
N GLY A 114 -29.88 -2.31 -20.57
CA GLY A 114 -29.20 -3.02 -21.66
C GLY A 114 -27.74 -3.39 -21.33
N LEU A 115 -27.44 -4.70 -21.36
CA LEU A 115 -26.15 -5.36 -21.05
C LEU A 115 -25.48 -4.96 -19.72
N GLY A 116 -25.29 -5.95 -18.84
CA GLY A 116 -24.45 -5.80 -17.64
C GLY A 116 -22.99 -5.58 -18.02
N ARG A 117 -22.56 -4.32 -18.08
CA ARG A 117 -21.21 -3.92 -18.45
C ARG A 117 -20.28 -4.12 -17.26
N LEU A 118 -19.22 -4.92 -17.44
CA LEU A 118 -18.19 -5.18 -16.44
C LEU A 118 -17.29 -3.94 -16.25
N ILE A 119 -17.79 -2.93 -15.52
CA ILE A 119 -17.05 -1.70 -15.23
C ILE A 119 -16.33 -1.87 -13.89
N ILE A 120 -15.04 -2.24 -13.94
CA ILE A 120 -14.15 -2.02 -12.80
C ILE A 120 -13.94 -0.51 -12.66
N GLU A 121 -14.71 0.14 -11.80
CA GLU A 121 -14.43 1.53 -11.43
C GLU A 121 -13.24 1.58 -10.48
N VAL A 122 -12.15 2.17 -10.95
CA VAL A 122 -10.90 2.39 -10.20
C VAL A 122 -11.13 3.19 -8.91
N SER A 123 -12.22 3.97 -8.84
CA SER A 123 -12.60 4.82 -7.71
C SER A 123 -13.05 4.09 -6.43
N MET A 124 -13.46 2.82 -6.50
CA MET A 124 -14.24 2.17 -5.41
C MET A 124 -13.45 1.21 -4.50
N SER A 125 -12.12 1.31 -4.46
CA SER A 125 -11.28 0.43 -3.63
C SER A 125 -11.52 0.59 -2.12
N SER A 126 -11.01 -0.34 -1.31
CA SER A 126 -11.03 -0.24 0.16
C SER A 126 -10.20 0.95 0.67
N LEU A 127 -9.10 1.30 -0.01
CA LEU A 127 -8.28 2.48 0.30
C LEU A 127 -9.07 3.78 0.08
N CYS A 128 -9.77 3.91 -1.05
CA CYS A 128 -10.59 5.07 -1.36
C CYS A 128 -11.65 5.33 -0.28
N ARG A 129 -12.34 4.26 0.15
CA ARG A 129 -13.39 4.33 1.18
C ARG A 129 -12.85 4.58 2.59
N LEU A 130 -11.67 4.05 2.92
CA LEU A 130 -11.02 4.27 4.22
C LEU A 130 -10.52 5.72 4.37
N LEU A 131 -9.93 6.28 3.31
CA LEU A 131 -9.28 7.59 3.34
C LEU A 131 -10.13 8.75 2.82
N ASN A 132 -11.36 8.48 2.34
CA ASN A 132 -12.22 9.46 1.67
C ASN A 132 -11.54 10.17 0.47
N ILE A 133 -10.74 9.40 -0.29
CA ILE A 133 -10.09 9.84 -1.54
C ILE A 133 -10.83 9.24 -2.74
N ARG A 134 -10.72 9.88 -3.92
CA ARG A 134 -11.44 9.46 -5.13
C ARG A 134 -10.72 8.34 -5.87
N TYR A 135 -9.39 8.34 -5.85
CA TYR A 135 -8.56 7.43 -6.65
C TYR A 135 -7.52 6.75 -5.76
N PRO A 136 -7.19 5.47 -6.04
CA PRO A 136 -6.31 4.65 -5.20
C PRO A 136 -4.82 4.93 -5.52
N ILE A 137 -4.47 6.21 -5.60
CA ILE A 137 -3.15 6.74 -5.95
C ILE A 137 -2.62 7.55 -4.78
N VAL A 138 -1.48 7.12 -4.25
CA VAL A 138 -0.74 7.81 -3.18
C VAL A 138 0.57 8.37 -3.75
N GLN A 139 0.87 9.63 -3.46
CA GLN A 139 2.17 10.23 -3.70
C GLN A 139 3.05 10.07 -2.45
N SER A 140 4.25 9.52 -2.62
CA SER A 140 5.16 9.21 -1.51
C SER A 140 5.69 10.46 -0.81
N GLY A 141 5.72 10.47 0.52
CA GLY A 141 6.45 11.48 1.30
C GLY A 141 7.94 11.39 1.02
N MET A 142 8.48 12.31 0.23
CA MET A 142 9.86 12.32 -0.27
C MET A 142 10.60 13.57 0.23
N GLY A 143 11.62 13.40 1.07
CA GLY A 143 12.41 14.51 1.61
C GLY A 143 13.03 15.37 0.49
N ARG A 144 12.94 16.71 0.63
CA ARG A 144 13.35 17.72 -0.38
C ARG A 144 12.62 17.65 -1.73
N VAL A 145 11.49 16.93 -1.81
CA VAL A 145 10.68 16.79 -3.04
C VAL A 145 9.20 17.07 -2.77
N ALA A 146 8.65 16.43 -1.73
CA ALA A 146 7.25 16.50 -1.35
C ALA A 146 7.01 17.60 -0.31
N GLY A 147 6.92 18.83 -0.80
CA GLY A 147 6.45 19.99 -0.05
C GLY A 147 4.92 20.15 -0.10
N PRO A 148 4.39 21.26 0.45
CA PRO A 148 2.95 21.54 0.50
C PRO A 148 2.26 21.54 -0.85
N GLU A 149 2.86 22.17 -1.87
CA GLU A 149 2.27 22.33 -3.20
C GLU A 149 2.04 20.98 -3.91
N LEU A 150 3.06 20.09 -3.97
CA LEU A 150 2.89 18.73 -4.53
C LEU A 150 1.83 17.93 -3.74
N THR A 151 1.87 18.02 -2.42
CA THR A 151 0.95 17.33 -1.51
C THR A 151 -0.50 17.76 -1.76
N ALA A 152 -0.73 19.07 -1.91
CA ALA A 152 -2.05 19.63 -2.14
C ALA A 152 -2.58 19.34 -3.55
N GLU A 153 -1.75 19.40 -4.60
CA GLU A 153 -2.20 19.09 -5.97
C GLU A 153 -2.64 17.62 -6.14
N VAL A 154 -1.91 16.65 -5.58
CA VAL A 154 -2.30 15.23 -5.65
C VAL A 154 -3.62 14.99 -4.90
N SER A 155 -3.76 15.60 -3.72
CA SER A 155 -4.98 15.50 -2.90
C SER A 155 -6.17 16.17 -3.60
N ARG A 156 -6.00 17.36 -4.19
CA ARG A 156 -7.05 18.06 -4.95
C ARG A 156 -7.44 17.34 -6.25
N ALA A 157 -6.50 16.62 -6.88
CA ALA A 157 -6.77 15.74 -8.01
C ALA A 157 -7.54 14.46 -7.62
N GLY A 158 -7.63 14.15 -6.33
CA GLY A 158 -8.42 13.05 -5.79
C GLY A 158 -7.63 11.81 -5.37
N GLY A 159 -6.29 11.85 -5.43
CA GLY A 159 -5.44 10.87 -4.75
C GLY A 159 -5.19 11.24 -3.28
N LEU A 160 -4.14 10.67 -2.68
CA LEU A 160 -3.57 11.10 -1.40
C LEU A 160 -2.18 11.70 -1.65
N GLY A 161 -2.00 12.99 -1.37
CA GLY A 161 -0.67 13.57 -1.23
C GLY A 161 -0.07 13.29 0.15
N ILE A 162 1.25 13.16 0.24
CA ILE A 162 1.96 13.00 1.51
C ILE A 162 3.15 13.96 1.59
N LEU A 163 3.15 14.83 2.61
CA LEU A 163 4.25 15.73 2.97
C LEU A 163 5.41 14.95 3.60
N ALA A 164 6.66 15.32 3.33
CA ALA A 164 7.81 14.78 4.05
C ALA A 164 8.09 15.57 5.35
N GLY A 165 7.84 14.96 6.51
CA GLY A 165 8.07 15.59 7.83
C GLY A 165 9.43 15.28 8.47
N LEU A 166 10.18 14.29 7.97
CA LEU A 166 11.45 13.87 8.54
C LEU A 166 12.53 14.98 8.53
N ASN A 167 13.16 15.22 9.69
CA ASN A 167 14.17 16.28 9.90
C ASN A 167 13.66 17.71 9.64
N VAL A 168 12.34 17.92 9.60
CA VAL A 168 11.72 19.24 9.58
C VAL A 168 11.55 19.71 11.02
N ALA A 169 11.89 20.96 11.33
CA ALA A 169 11.64 21.53 12.67
C ALA A 169 10.12 21.64 12.94
N PRO A 170 9.64 21.50 14.19
CA PRO A 170 8.19 21.50 14.47
C PRO A 170 7.45 22.72 13.91
N ASP A 171 7.97 23.94 14.09
CA ASP A 171 7.39 25.17 13.54
C ASP A 171 7.31 25.14 12.00
N ASP A 172 8.32 24.57 11.34
CA ASP A 172 8.41 24.47 9.88
C ASP A 172 7.44 23.41 9.35
N LEU A 173 7.24 22.32 10.10
CA LEU A 173 6.26 21.30 9.80
C LEU A 173 4.84 21.86 9.99
N GLN A 174 4.59 22.64 11.04
CA GLN A 174 3.30 23.27 11.30
C GLN A 174 2.93 24.27 10.21
N ARG A 175 3.88 25.12 9.78
CA ARG A 175 3.67 26.03 8.64
C ARG A 175 3.37 25.28 7.35
N GLN A 176 4.02 24.16 7.08
CA GLN A 176 3.75 23.32 5.90
C GLN A 176 2.39 22.61 5.97
N VAL A 177 1.99 22.09 7.13
CA VAL A 177 0.67 21.48 7.36
C VAL A 177 -0.44 22.51 7.14
N ARG A 178 -0.30 23.73 7.69
CA ARG A 178 -1.24 24.84 7.47
C ARG A 178 -1.29 25.26 6.01
N ARG A 179 -0.14 25.34 5.35
CA ARG A 179 -0.05 25.63 3.91
C ARG A 179 -0.80 24.62 3.03
N ILE A 180 -0.80 23.33 3.39
CA ILE A 180 -1.62 22.34 2.67
C ILE A 180 -3.11 22.62 2.87
N ARG A 181 -3.54 22.96 4.09
CA ARG A 181 -4.93 23.29 4.42
C ARG A 181 -5.42 24.60 3.74
N GLU A 182 -4.53 25.53 3.42
CA GLU A 182 -4.84 26.69 2.54
C GLU A 182 -5.09 26.26 1.08
N LEU A 183 -4.37 25.23 0.60
CA LEU A 183 -4.36 24.81 -0.80
C LEU A 183 -5.40 23.73 -1.14
N THR A 184 -5.93 23.00 -0.16
CA THR A 184 -6.97 21.99 -0.37
C THR A 184 -7.79 21.63 0.89
N ASP A 185 -9.06 21.32 0.66
CA ASP A 185 -10.01 20.69 1.59
C ASP A 185 -9.82 19.16 1.72
N ARG A 186 -8.94 18.55 0.91
CA ARG A 186 -8.85 17.10 0.72
C ARG A 186 -7.93 16.41 1.74
N PRO A 187 -8.16 15.10 2.01
CA PRO A 187 -7.26 14.29 2.82
C PRO A 187 -5.83 14.30 2.28
N PHE A 188 -4.86 14.46 3.17
CA PHE A 188 -3.43 14.38 2.93
C PHE A 188 -2.75 13.68 4.10
N GLY A 189 -1.47 13.31 3.93
CA GLY A 189 -0.67 12.74 5.01
C GLY A 189 0.65 13.46 5.29
N VAL A 190 1.28 13.07 6.39
CA VAL A 190 2.66 13.45 6.75
C VAL A 190 3.48 12.18 6.98
N ASN A 191 4.69 12.10 6.40
CA ASN A 191 5.60 10.97 6.55
C ASN A 191 6.71 11.25 7.58
N LEU A 192 6.89 10.31 8.51
CA LEU A 192 8.02 10.22 9.45
C LEU A 192 8.73 8.86 9.31
N TRP A 193 9.96 8.73 9.81
CA TRP A 193 10.68 7.45 9.89
C TRP A 193 10.88 7.05 11.35
N LEU A 194 10.59 5.79 11.68
CA LEU A 194 10.67 5.24 13.05
C LEU A 194 11.77 4.17 13.20
N HIS A 195 12.90 4.39 12.55
CA HIS A 195 14.02 3.43 12.55
C HIS A 195 14.72 3.39 13.91
N PRO A 196 14.81 2.24 14.61
CA PRO A 196 15.36 2.18 15.96
C PRO A 196 16.80 2.71 16.08
N ALA A 197 17.66 2.48 15.07
CA ALA A 197 19.02 3.03 15.05
C ALA A 197 19.11 4.54 14.71
N LEU A 198 17.97 5.26 14.70
CA LEU A 198 17.89 6.73 14.61
C LEU A 198 17.30 7.38 15.87
N GLN A 199 16.79 6.59 16.83
CA GLN A 199 16.02 7.07 17.98
C GLN A 199 16.51 6.39 19.27
N PRO A 200 17.23 7.11 20.16
CA PRO A 200 17.71 8.49 20.00
C PRO A 200 18.77 8.60 18.88
N PRO A 201 19.00 9.82 18.32
CA PRO A 201 20.06 10.03 17.33
C PRO A 201 21.44 9.66 17.87
N ILE A 202 22.24 8.98 17.03
CA ILE A 202 23.61 8.57 17.37
C ILE A 202 24.46 9.80 17.72
N ASP A 203 25.16 9.74 18.85
CA ASP A 203 26.13 10.76 19.24
C ASP A 203 27.42 10.62 18.41
N PRO A 204 27.82 11.65 17.63
CA PRO A 204 29.09 11.68 16.91
C PRO A 204 30.31 11.30 17.74
N ALA A 205 30.33 11.63 19.03
CA ALA A 205 31.46 11.36 19.93
C ALA A 205 31.67 9.86 20.23
N THR A 206 30.70 8.99 19.89
CA THR A 206 30.81 7.53 20.07
C THR A 206 31.38 6.81 18.84
N LEU A 207 31.63 7.51 17.73
CA LEU A 207 32.16 6.91 16.51
C LEU A 207 33.70 6.82 16.55
N PRO A 208 34.29 5.73 16.00
CA PRO A 208 35.74 5.65 15.81
C PRO A 208 36.27 6.77 14.90
N VAL A 209 37.34 7.43 15.33
CA VAL A 209 37.92 8.61 14.65
C VAL A 209 38.51 8.23 13.29
N ASP A 210 39.09 7.03 13.18
CA ASP A 210 39.56 6.41 11.93
C ASP A 210 38.41 6.20 10.93
N ARG A 211 37.23 5.79 11.40
CA ARG A 211 36.03 5.65 10.54
C ARG A 211 35.55 6.99 10.02
N ILE A 212 35.55 8.04 10.85
CA ILE A 212 35.24 9.42 10.43
C ILE A 212 36.27 9.89 9.39
N ALA A 213 37.57 9.71 9.67
CA ALA A 213 38.64 10.10 8.77
C ALA A 213 38.57 9.36 7.41
N ALA A 214 38.24 8.07 7.41
CA ALA A 214 38.09 7.27 6.18
C ALA A 214 36.86 7.72 5.35
N ALA A 215 35.72 7.97 6.00
CA ALA A 215 34.54 8.52 5.33
C ALA A 215 34.83 9.90 4.70
N HIS A 216 35.60 10.74 5.38
CA HIS A 216 36.06 12.01 4.86
C HIS A 216 37.07 11.87 3.71
N ALA A 217 38.02 10.93 3.81
CA ALA A 217 39.00 10.67 2.76
C ALA A 217 38.36 10.24 1.42
N ALA A 218 37.25 9.50 1.46
CA ALA A 218 36.47 9.15 0.26
C ALA A 218 35.74 10.37 -0.37
N LEU A 219 35.32 11.33 0.46
CA LEU A 219 34.57 12.52 0.02
C LEU A 219 35.45 13.71 -0.38
N ASN A 220 36.68 13.82 0.15
CA ASN A 220 37.58 14.95 -0.11
C ASN A 220 38.02 15.10 -1.59
N PRO A 221 38.19 14.03 -2.40
CA PRO A 221 38.35 14.15 -3.85
C PRO A 221 37.19 14.90 -4.53
N MET A 222 35.95 14.59 -4.13
CA MET A 222 34.74 15.24 -4.66
C MET A 222 34.67 16.71 -4.24
N ARG A 223 35.01 17.01 -2.99
CA ARG A 223 35.16 18.40 -2.49
C ARG A 223 36.13 19.20 -3.36
N LYS A 224 37.31 18.64 -3.61
CA LYS A 224 38.34 19.25 -4.45
C LYS A 224 37.85 19.52 -5.88
N THR A 225 37.08 18.60 -6.48
CA THR A 225 36.46 18.82 -7.80
C THR A 225 35.35 19.89 -7.78
N LEU A 226 34.67 20.08 -6.64
CA LEU A 226 33.67 21.14 -6.40
C LEU A 226 34.28 22.46 -5.88
N GLY A 227 35.60 22.58 -5.78
CA GLY A 227 36.27 23.78 -5.24
C GLY A 227 36.06 24.00 -3.73
N LEU A 228 35.57 23.00 -3.01
CA LEU A 228 35.38 23.03 -1.56
C LEU A 228 36.69 22.69 -0.82
N PRO A 229 36.93 23.28 0.38
CA PRO A 229 38.06 22.88 1.22
C PRO A 229 37.90 21.43 1.68
N GLU A 230 39.00 20.70 1.84
CA GLU A 230 38.98 19.38 2.46
C GLU A 230 38.50 19.45 3.91
N SER A 231 37.86 18.38 4.39
CA SER A 231 37.35 18.31 5.76
C SER A 231 37.76 16.99 6.42
N ALA A 232 37.92 17.03 7.74
CA ALA A 232 38.07 15.86 8.63
C ALA A 232 37.31 16.09 9.95
N ALA A 233 36.27 16.95 9.92
CA ALA A 233 35.50 17.30 11.11
C ALA A 233 34.59 16.14 11.56
N ALA A 234 34.34 16.03 12.86
CA ALA A 234 33.29 15.13 13.35
C ALA A 234 31.91 15.55 12.80
N PRO A 235 31.00 14.61 12.47
CA PRO A 235 29.66 14.96 12.03
C PRO A 235 28.94 15.81 13.08
N PRO A 236 28.15 16.83 12.68
CA PRO A 236 27.33 17.57 13.63
C PRO A 236 26.26 16.66 14.24
N ARG A 237 26.00 16.83 15.54
CA ARG A 237 24.90 16.13 16.22
C ARG A 237 23.57 16.51 15.56
N ARG A 238 22.78 15.50 15.17
CA ARG A 238 21.44 15.72 14.60
C ARG A 238 20.46 16.11 15.71
N PRO A 239 19.52 17.04 15.46
CA PRO A 239 18.40 17.25 16.36
C PRO A 239 17.47 16.03 16.35
N ASP A 240 16.80 15.77 17.46
CA ASP A 240 15.63 14.90 17.49
C ASP A 240 14.38 15.77 17.46
N PHE A 241 13.47 15.47 16.53
CA PHE A 241 12.19 16.13 16.35
C PHE A 241 11.03 15.12 16.23
N ILE A 242 11.27 13.82 16.47
CA ILE A 242 10.28 12.78 16.16
C ILE A 242 9.04 12.90 17.05
N GLU A 243 9.21 12.93 18.38
CA GLU A 243 8.10 13.08 19.33
C GLU A 243 7.32 14.37 19.09
N ALA A 244 8.03 15.49 18.87
CA ALA A 244 7.41 16.78 18.57
C ALA A 244 6.64 16.78 17.23
N ALA A 245 7.07 15.99 16.24
CA ALA A 245 6.34 15.82 14.98
C ALA A 245 5.15 14.85 15.13
N ILE A 246 5.22 13.86 16.02
CA ILE A 246 4.10 12.97 16.38
C ILE A 246 3.01 13.76 17.11
N ASP A 247 3.38 14.54 18.13
CA ASP A 247 2.43 15.39 18.86
C ASP A 247 1.79 16.44 17.93
N LEU A 248 2.57 17.08 17.04
CA LEU A 248 2.04 17.97 16.01
C LEU A 248 1.02 17.29 15.08
N ILE A 249 1.29 16.05 14.65
CA ILE A 249 0.37 15.25 13.82
C ILE A 249 -0.96 14.99 14.55
N LEU A 250 -0.89 14.72 15.87
CA LEU A 250 -2.04 14.51 16.74
C LEU A 250 -2.82 15.80 17.04
N GLU A 251 -2.13 16.92 17.25
CA GLU A 251 -2.71 18.24 17.53
C GLU A 251 -3.39 18.85 16.30
N GLU A 252 -2.67 18.95 15.19
CA GLU A 252 -3.18 19.48 13.92
C GLU A 252 -4.14 18.50 13.22
N ARG A 253 -4.33 17.28 13.74
CA ARG A 253 -5.18 16.19 13.20
C ARG A 253 -4.96 15.96 11.70
N VAL A 254 -3.74 15.56 11.35
CA VAL A 254 -3.38 15.19 9.98
C VAL A 254 -4.15 13.93 9.59
N PRO A 255 -4.92 13.90 8.47
CA PRO A 255 -5.78 12.74 8.14
C PRO A 255 -5.06 11.39 8.01
N VAL A 256 -3.80 11.40 7.56
CA VAL A 256 -2.97 10.19 7.45
C VAL A 256 -1.59 10.40 8.06
N TRP A 257 -1.21 9.59 9.04
CA TRP A 257 0.18 9.43 9.44
C TRP A 257 0.84 8.32 8.63
N SER A 258 1.88 8.65 7.88
CA SER A 258 2.68 7.72 7.09
C SER A 258 4.00 7.42 7.79
N ILE A 259 4.37 6.14 7.85
CA ILE A 259 5.55 5.65 8.56
C ILE A 259 6.42 4.86 7.60
N GLY A 260 7.70 5.25 7.49
CA GLY A 260 8.74 4.46 6.86
C GLY A 260 9.72 3.88 7.88
N LEU A 261 10.46 2.83 7.47
CA LEU A 261 11.61 2.31 8.22
C LEU A 261 11.35 1.91 9.69
N GLY A 262 10.12 1.61 10.11
CA GLY A 262 9.84 1.26 11.51
C GLY A 262 8.36 1.04 11.83
N LEU A 263 8.08 0.78 13.10
CA LEU A 263 6.73 0.63 13.66
C LEU A 263 6.46 1.72 14.71
N PRO A 264 5.23 2.22 14.82
CA PRO A 264 4.81 3.08 15.93
C PRO A 264 4.61 2.27 17.21
N ALA A 265 4.67 2.93 18.37
CA ALA A 265 4.18 2.37 19.62
C ALA A 265 2.63 2.31 19.61
N ALA A 266 2.05 1.24 20.16
CA ALA A 266 0.63 0.96 20.04
C ALA A 266 -0.28 1.98 20.76
N ASP A 267 0.22 2.65 21.81
CA ASP A 267 -0.46 3.75 22.48
C ASP A 267 -0.52 5.01 21.59
N VAL A 268 0.52 5.27 20.78
CA VAL A 268 0.51 6.35 19.78
C VAL A 268 -0.49 6.05 18.67
N VAL A 269 -0.60 4.78 18.24
CA VAL A 269 -1.64 4.35 17.29
C VAL A 269 -3.05 4.54 17.86
N ALA A 270 -3.26 4.18 19.14
CA ALA A 270 -4.53 4.45 19.83
C ALA A 270 -4.83 5.97 19.88
N ARG A 271 -3.83 6.81 20.21
CA ARG A 271 -3.95 8.29 20.17
C ARG A 271 -4.29 8.80 18.76
N CYS A 272 -3.81 8.15 17.69
CA CYS A 272 -4.22 8.47 16.32
C CYS A 272 -5.70 8.11 16.06
N HIS A 273 -6.13 6.90 16.44
CA HIS A 273 -7.51 6.44 16.22
C HIS A 273 -8.54 7.26 17.01
N GLU A 274 -8.22 7.70 18.24
CA GLU A 274 -9.00 8.67 19.04
C GLU A 274 -9.27 10.01 18.33
N ARG A 275 -8.52 10.32 17.25
CA ARG A 275 -8.49 11.61 16.55
C ARG A 275 -8.83 11.47 15.06
N ASP A 276 -9.39 10.32 14.66
CA ASP A 276 -9.70 9.94 13.27
C ASP A 276 -8.49 9.93 12.32
N ILE A 277 -7.27 9.78 12.85
CA ILE A 277 -6.03 9.74 12.06
C ILE A 277 -5.74 8.30 11.61
N SER A 278 -5.67 8.08 10.30
CA SER A 278 -5.30 6.77 9.73
C SER A 278 -3.78 6.57 9.75
N VAL A 279 -3.32 5.43 10.27
CA VAL A 279 -1.91 5.04 10.31
C VAL A 279 -1.57 4.14 9.13
N MET A 280 -0.52 4.50 8.38
CA MET A 280 -0.04 3.81 7.18
C MET A 280 1.43 3.44 7.34
N VAL A 281 1.77 2.14 7.33
CA VAL A 281 3.12 1.64 7.59
C VAL A 281 3.74 0.99 6.34
N MET A 282 4.95 1.40 5.96
CA MET A 282 5.70 0.82 4.85
C MET A 282 6.60 -0.34 5.30
N VAL A 283 6.51 -1.47 4.60
CA VAL A 283 7.17 -2.75 4.95
C VAL A 283 7.73 -3.45 3.71
N GLU A 284 8.68 -4.36 3.92
CA GLU A 284 9.33 -5.15 2.85
C GLU A 284 9.04 -6.65 2.88
N ASN A 285 8.30 -7.14 3.87
CA ASN A 285 8.07 -8.57 4.08
C ASN A 285 6.79 -8.82 4.90
N THR A 286 6.32 -10.07 4.90
CA THR A 286 5.09 -10.50 5.60
C THR A 286 5.19 -10.55 7.12
N THR A 287 6.40 -10.59 7.71
CA THR A 287 6.58 -10.54 9.17
C THR A 287 6.37 -9.11 9.68
N ASP A 288 6.93 -8.11 8.99
CA ASP A 288 6.71 -6.70 9.30
C ASP A 288 5.31 -6.22 8.92
N ALA A 289 4.70 -6.76 7.87
CA ALA A 289 3.30 -6.50 7.54
C ALA A 289 2.35 -6.91 8.68
N ARG A 290 2.53 -8.12 9.24
CA ARG A 290 1.74 -8.60 10.39
C ARG A 290 2.03 -7.78 11.65
N ALA A 291 3.30 -7.54 11.97
CA ALA A 291 3.65 -6.71 13.13
C ALA A 291 3.08 -5.28 13.05
N ALA A 292 2.90 -4.73 11.84
CA ALA A 292 2.22 -3.46 11.62
C ALA A 292 0.68 -3.56 11.81
N GLU A 293 0.04 -4.63 11.35
CA GLU A 293 -1.38 -4.91 11.63
C GLU A 293 -1.63 -5.15 13.12
N ASP A 294 -0.75 -5.89 13.81
CA ASP A 294 -0.81 -6.20 15.25
C ASP A 294 -0.75 -4.95 16.15
N VAL A 295 0.00 -3.91 15.76
CA VAL A 295 0.02 -2.61 16.47
C VAL A 295 -1.12 -1.67 16.05
N GLY A 296 -2.02 -2.10 15.16
CA GLY A 296 -3.21 -1.35 14.76
C GLY A 296 -3.03 -0.42 13.55
N ALA A 297 -2.06 -0.64 12.67
CA ALA A 297 -2.00 0.10 11.41
C ALA A 297 -3.30 -0.08 10.61
N ASN A 298 -3.74 0.97 9.92
CA ASN A 298 -4.95 0.92 9.09
C ASN A 298 -4.63 0.54 7.64
N ILE A 299 -3.38 0.72 7.20
CA ILE A 299 -2.91 0.46 5.83
C ILE A 299 -1.46 -0.07 5.86
N ILE A 300 -1.18 -1.10 5.08
CA ILE A 300 0.20 -1.55 4.78
C ILE A 300 0.63 -0.99 3.42
N VAL A 301 1.88 -0.54 3.29
CA VAL A 301 2.53 -0.26 2.00
C VAL A 301 3.60 -1.31 1.73
N ALA A 302 3.36 -2.19 0.75
CA ALA A 302 4.29 -3.23 0.33
C ALA A 302 5.36 -2.65 -0.61
N GLN A 303 6.57 -2.43 -0.10
CA GLN A 303 7.66 -1.78 -0.85
C GLN A 303 8.55 -2.81 -1.58
N GLY A 304 8.23 -3.10 -2.84
CA GLY A 304 9.07 -3.95 -3.69
C GLY A 304 10.45 -3.34 -3.95
N GLY A 305 11.44 -4.19 -4.26
CA GLY A 305 12.84 -3.83 -4.50
C GLY A 305 13.08 -2.74 -5.56
N GLU A 306 12.14 -2.58 -6.48
CA GLU A 306 12.10 -1.59 -7.55
C GLU A 306 11.84 -0.16 -7.04
N ALA A 307 11.42 0.01 -5.79
CA ALA A 307 11.16 1.33 -5.19
C ALA A 307 12.43 2.18 -5.03
N GLY A 308 12.27 3.49 -5.29
CA GLY A 308 13.29 4.51 -5.10
C GLY A 308 13.35 5.03 -3.66
N GLY A 309 14.48 5.63 -3.29
CA GLY A 309 14.70 6.11 -1.92
C GLY A 309 15.00 4.96 -0.95
N HIS A 310 14.85 5.25 0.33
CA HIS A 310 15.23 4.33 1.41
C HIS A 310 14.40 3.05 1.43
N ARG A 311 15.10 1.94 1.70
CA ARG A 311 14.54 0.60 1.89
C ARG A 311 13.92 0.51 3.27
N SER A 312 12.62 0.23 3.39
CA SER A 312 11.88 0.22 4.67
C SER A 312 12.16 -1.06 5.47
N ARG A 313 13.41 -1.18 5.89
CA ARG A 313 13.99 -2.31 6.62
C ARG A 313 14.68 -1.78 7.86
N TRP A 314 14.33 -2.35 9.01
CA TRP A 314 14.84 -1.91 10.31
C TRP A 314 15.23 -3.05 11.25
N ARG A 315 14.97 -4.31 10.85
CA ARG A 315 15.45 -5.51 11.55
C ARG A 315 16.75 -6.02 10.90
N PRO A 316 17.75 -6.44 11.68
CA PRO A 316 18.91 -7.17 11.16
C PRO A 316 18.52 -8.52 10.52
N GLY A 317 19.35 -9.01 9.59
CA GLY A 317 19.25 -10.38 9.05
C GLY A 317 18.19 -10.61 7.96
N ALA A 318 17.35 -9.62 7.66
CA ALA A 318 16.64 -9.59 6.39
C ALA A 318 17.58 -9.03 5.32
N ASP A 319 18.06 -9.87 4.40
CA ASP A 319 18.93 -9.43 3.29
C ASP A 319 18.24 -9.47 1.92
N ALA A 320 17.39 -10.46 1.66
CA ALA A 320 16.68 -10.62 0.39
C ALA A 320 15.87 -9.37 -0.02
N ILE A 321 15.99 -8.95 -1.28
CA ILE A 321 15.20 -7.87 -1.88
C ILE A 321 14.14 -8.50 -2.78
N VAL A 322 12.87 -8.46 -2.35
CA VAL A 322 11.74 -9.05 -3.07
C VAL A 322 11.12 -8.03 -4.03
N GLY A 323 10.85 -8.41 -5.27
CA GLY A 323 10.22 -7.52 -6.27
C GLY A 323 8.73 -7.31 -6.01
N THR A 324 8.18 -6.15 -6.40
CA THR A 324 6.78 -5.74 -6.18
C THR A 324 5.79 -6.82 -6.61
N PHE A 325 6.02 -7.47 -7.76
CA PHE A 325 5.12 -8.47 -8.33
C PHE A 325 4.96 -9.73 -7.45
N ALA A 326 5.98 -10.09 -6.68
CA ALA A 326 5.93 -11.21 -5.73
C ALA A 326 5.51 -10.75 -4.32
N LEU A 327 6.04 -9.60 -3.86
CA LEU A 327 5.82 -9.10 -2.50
C LEU A 327 4.36 -8.68 -2.24
N VAL A 328 3.72 -8.02 -3.21
CA VAL A 328 2.35 -7.51 -3.07
C VAL A 328 1.34 -8.63 -2.78
N PRO A 329 1.21 -9.69 -3.59
CA PRO A 329 0.25 -10.76 -3.31
C PRO A 329 0.61 -11.54 -2.03
N GLU A 330 1.89 -11.72 -1.70
CA GLU A 330 2.30 -12.38 -0.45
C GLU A 330 1.82 -11.60 0.78
N ILE A 331 1.94 -10.26 0.76
CA ILE A 331 1.44 -9.39 1.84
C ILE A 331 -0.09 -9.34 1.86
N VAL A 332 -0.75 -9.25 0.70
CA VAL A 332 -2.24 -9.27 0.59
C VAL A 332 -2.84 -10.55 1.18
N ASP A 333 -2.18 -11.69 1.02
CA ASP A 333 -2.63 -12.97 1.60
C ASP A 333 -2.23 -13.15 3.09
N ALA A 334 -1.43 -12.23 3.65
CA ALA A 334 -0.84 -12.33 5.00
C ALA A 334 -1.44 -11.40 6.06
N VAL A 335 -2.19 -10.36 5.67
CA VAL A 335 -2.88 -9.38 6.54
C VAL A 335 -4.37 -9.23 6.15
N SER A 336 -5.18 -8.59 6.99
CA SER A 336 -6.61 -8.31 6.74
C SER A 336 -6.89 -6.86 6.29
N ILE A 337 -6.02 -5.91 6.65
CA ILE A 337 -6.12 -4.49 6.29
C ILE A 337 -5.69 -4.20 4.83
N PRO A 338 -6.13 -3.06 4.23
CA PRO A 338 -5.75 -2.67 2.88
C PRO A 338 -4.23 -2.58 2.65
N VAL A 339 -3.77 -3.21 1.57
CA VAL A 339 -2.36 -3.17 1.12
C VAL A 339 -2.22 -2.24 -0.08
N VAL A 340 -1.18 -1.41 -0.08
CA VAL A 340 -0.83 -0.47 -1.17
C VAL A 340 0.50 -0.91 -1.79
N ALA A 341 0.54 -1.10 -3.10
CA ALA A 341 1.76 -1.52 -3.80
C ALA A 341 2.71 -0.33 -4.03
N ALA A 342 4.00 -0.49 -3.70
CA ALA A 342 5.02 0.53 -3.92
C ALA A 342 6.27 -0.03 -4.60
N GLY A 343 6.80 0.72 -5.58
CA GLY A 343 7.96 0.33 -6.37
C GLY A 343 7.61 -0.21 -7.76
N GLY A 344 8.40 0.15 -8.77
CA GLY A 344 8.19 -0.27 -10.17
C GLY A 344 7.01 0.42 -10.90
N ILE A 345 6.11 1.07 -10.16
CA ILE A 345 4.91 1.71 -10.71
C ILE A 345 5.21 3.17 -11.11
N ALA A 346 4.71 3.58 -12.29
CA ALA A 346 4.78 4.97 -12.78
C ALA A 346 3.64 5.37 -13.75
N ASP A 347 2.77 4.43 -14.15
CA ASP A 347 1.72 4.65 -15.15
C ASP A 347 0.44 3.85 -14.79
N GLY A 348 -0.62 3.97 -15.61
CA GLY A 348 -1.87 3.24 -15.39
C GLY A 348 -1.78 1.73 -15.59
N ARG A 349 -0.77 1.23 -16.32
CA ARG A 349 -0.52 -0.23 -16.44
C ARG A 349 -0.03 -0.78 -15.11
N GLY A 350 0.87 -0.06 -14.44
CA GLY A 350 1.31 -0.39 -13.09
C GLY A 350 0.19 -0.35 -12.05
N LEU A 351 -0.73 0.62 -12.14
CA LEU A 351 -1.93 0.65 -11.30
C LEU A 351 -2.87 -0.55 -11.58
N ALA A 352 -3.19 -0.83 -12.84
CA ALA A 352 -4.04 -1.97 -13.20
C ALA A 352 -3.42 -3.31 -12.74
N ALA A 353 -2.11 -3.48 -12.88
CA ALA A 353 -1.39 -4.66 -12.40
C ALA A 353 -1.42 -4.79 -10.88
N ALA A 354 -1.21 -3.70 -10.13
CA ALA A 354 -1.27 -3.72 -8.67
C ALA A 354 -2.67 -4.10 -8.14
N LEU A 355 -3.74 -3.56 -8.75
CA LEU A 355 -5.12 -3.93 -8.44
C LEU A 355 -5.38 -5.42 -8.75
N ALA A 356 -4.85 -5.94 -9.86
CA ALA A 356 -4.94 -7.37 -10.22
C ALA A 356 -4.16 -8.29 -9.28
N LEU A 357 -3.08 -7.81 -8.66
CA LEU A 357 -2.35 -8.50 -7.57
C LEU A 357 -3.07 -8.41 -6.21
N GLY A 358 -4.24 -7.79 -6.14
CA GLY A 358 -5.06 -7.66 -4.93
C GLY A 358 -4.75 -6.45 -4.05
N ALA A 359 -3.86 -5.54 -4.47
CA ALA A 359 -3.63 -4.29 -3.75
C ALA A 359 -4.87 -3.38 -3.83
N ALA A 360 -5.12 -2.62 -2.76
CA ALA A 360 -6.16 -1.60 -2.68
C ALA A 360 -5.77 -0.28 -3.39
N GLY A 361 -4.52 -0.15 -3.83
CA GLY A 361 -3.99 1.01 -4.55
C GLY A 361 -2.48 0.97 -4.72
N VAL A 362 -1.91 2.10 -5.18
CA VAL A 362 -0.47 2.25 -5.42
C VAL A 362 0.12 3.47 -4.72
N LEU A 363 1.36 3.36 -4.27
CA LEU A 363 2.19 4.47 -3.79
C LEU A 363 3.35 4.69 -4.75
N MET A 364 3.45 5.92 -5.28
CA MET A 364 4.45 6.31 -6.27
C MET A 364 5.36 7.42 -5.73
N GLY A 365 6.67 7.21 -5.88
CA GLY A 365 7.69 8.22 -5.63
C GLY A 365 8.15 8.89 -6.93
N THR A 366 8.99 8.20 -7.69
CA THR A 366 9.74 8.75 -8.84
C THR A 366 8.87 9.41 -9.92
N ARG A 367 7.67 8.89 -10.20
CA ARG A 367 6.69 9.53 -11.11
C ARG A 367 6.27 10.93 -10.65
N PHE A 368 6.20 11.17 -9.33
CA PHE A 368 5.91 12.48 -8.73
C PHE A 368 7.16 13.32 -8.44
N VAL A 369 8.38 12.77 -8.53
CA VAL A 369 9.61 13.59 -8.60
C VAL A 369 9.62 14.38 -9.93
N ALA A 370 9.20 13.72 -11.02
CA ALA A 370 9.09 14.30 -12.37
C ALA A 370 7.72 15.00 -12.60
N THR A 371 7.40 15.98 -11.76
CA THR A 371 6.30 16.95 -11.99
C THR A 371 6.74 18.38 -11.73
N ARG A 372 5.89 19.34 -12.12
CA ARG A 372 6.13 20.78 -11.96
C ARG A 372 6.26 21.18 -10.47
N GLU A 373 5.42 20.61 -9.62
CA GLU A 373 5.21 21.00 -8.22
C GLU A 373 6.19 20.31 -7.24
N SER A 374 6.93 19.30 -7.71
CA SER A 374 8.01 18.68 -6.97
C SER A 374 9.16 19.66 -6.72
N MET A 375 9.65 19.70 -5.48
CA MET A 375 10.76 20.56 -5.06
C MET A 375 12.15 20.04 -5.50
N ALA A 376 12.22 18.92 -6.22
CA ALA A 376 13.48 18.39 -6.73
C ALA A 376 14.16 19.38 -7.69
N PRO A 377 15.48 19.63 -7.59
CA PRO A 377 16.21 20.44 -8.58
C PRO A 377 16.02 19.91 -10.01
N ASP A 378 15.93 20.82 -10.98
CA ASP A 378 15.61 20.43 -12.37
C ASP A 378 16.64 19.49 -13.00
N PHE A 379 17.90 19.48 -12.54
CA PHE A 379 18.88 18.48 -13.01
C PHE A 379 18.49 17.05 -12.60
N TRP A 380 17.85 16.84 -11.44
CA TRP A 380 17.35 15.53 -11.01
C TRP A 380 16.11 15.13 -11.82
N LYS A 381 15.19 16.08 -12.06
CA LYS A 381 14.05 15.85 -12.97
C LYS A 381 14.53 15.47 -14.39
N ARG A 382 15.50 16.20 -14.95
CA ARG A 382 16.14 15.87 -16.24
C ARG A 382 16.87 14.52 -16.23
N ARG A 383 17.60 14.18 -15.15
CA ARG A 383 18.26 12.87 -15.00
C ARG A 383 17.26 11.71 -14.93
N ILE A 384 16.06 11.89 -14.39
CA ILE A 384 14.98 10.88 -14.45
C ILE A 384 14.50 10.67 -15.89
N LEU A 385 14.22 11.75 -16.61
CA LEU A 385 13.73 11.70 -18.02
C LEU A 385 14.73 11.06 -18.99
N ALA A 386 16.01 11.06 -18.65
CA ALA A 386 17.09 10.49 -19.45
C ALA A 386 17.54 9.09 -19.01
N ALA A 387 16.95 8.52 -17.95
CA ALA A 387 17.44 7.28 -17.34
C ALA A 387 16.67 6.01 -17.78
N ALA A 388 17.42 4.95 -18.04
CA ALA A 388 16.90 3.60 -18.23
C ALA A 388 16.73 2.85 -16.89
N THR A 389 15.95 1.77 -16.90
CA THR A 389 15.58 0.93 -15.73
C THR A 389 16.77 0.38 -14.93
N ASP A 390 17.89 0.12 -15.61
CA ASP A 390 19.16 -0.40 -15.09
C ASP A 390 20.10 0.70 -14.54
N ALA A 391 19.80 1.98 -14.78
CA ALA A 391 20.59 3.11 -14.32
C ALA A 391 20.43 3.41 -12.80
N THR A 392 19.86 2.49 -12.01
CA THR A 392 19.71 2.64 -10.55
C THR A 392 20.54 1.61 -9.77
N VAL A 393 21.03 2.04 -8.60
CA VAL A 393 21.79 1.22 -7.65
C VAL A 393 21.19 1.37 -6.25
N VAL A 394 21.26 0.32 -5.43
CA VAL A 394 20.98 0.41 -3.98
C VAL A 394 22.32 0.62 -3.28
N THR A 395 22.44 1.69 -2.51
CA THR A 395 23.67 2.05 -1.80
C THR A 395 23.38 2.63 -0.42
N THR A 396 24.33 2.48 0.50
CA THR A 396 24.35 3.18 1.79
C THR A 396 25.11 4.51 1.72
N ALA A 397 25.88 4.75 0.66
CA ALA A 397 26.92 5.79 0.57
C ALA A 397 26.47 7.19 1.02
N PHE A 398 25.26 7.62 0.68
CA PHE A 398 24.72 8.95 1.02
C PHE A 398 24.25 9.11 2.49
N THR A 399 23.93 8.01 3.21
CA THR A 399 23.15 8.12 4.47
C THR A 399 23.44 7.11 5.57
N GLY A 400 24.20 6.03 5.30
CA GLY A 400 24.36 4.91 6.22
C GLY A 400 23.19 3.93 6.24
N LEU A 401 22.06 4.25 5.60
CA LEU A 401 20.92 3.36 5.40
C LEU A 401 20.78 3.01 3.89
N PRO A 402 20.39 1.77 3.53
CA PRO A 402 20.24 1.39 2.12
C PRO A 402 19.14 2.20 1.42
N ALA A 403 19.49 2.83 0.30
CA ALA A 403 18.56 3.59 -0.52
C ALA A 403 18.83 3.39 -2.01
N ARG A 404 17.77 3.37 -2.83
CA ARG A 404 17.87 3.30 -4.29
C ARG A 404 17.93 4.69 -4.93
N VAL A 405 18.96 4.90 -5.74
CA VAL A 405 19.32 6.14 -6.42
C VAL A 405 19.61 5.85 -7.89
N LEU A 406 19.56 6.87 -8.76
CA LEU A 406 20.28 6.83 -10.03
C LEU A 406 21.78 6.74 -9.74
N ARG A 407 22.48 5.85 -10.45
CA ARG A 407 23.95 5.79 -10.41
C ARG A 407 24.53 7.12 -10.90
N ASN A 408 25.54 7.61 -10.21
CA ASN A 408 26.24 8.84 -10.56
C ASN A 408 27.70 8.78 -10.07
N ARG A 409 28.52 9.77 -10.42
CA ARG A 409 29.93 9.75 -10.07
C ARG A 409 30.20 9.54 -8.56
N LEU A 410 29.42 10.16 -7.67
CA LEU A 410 29.55 9.95 -6.23
C LEU A 410 29.29 8.50 -5.81
N THR A 411 28.25 7.82 -6.35
CA THR A 411 28.01 6.40 -6.01
C THR A 411 29.15 5.49 -6.45
N ASP A 412 29.87 5.87 -7.50
CA ASP A 412 30.90 5.04 -8.12
C ASP A 412 32.30 5.35 -7.54
N GLU A 413 32.59 6.60 -7.21
CA GLU A 413 33.85 7.04 -6.58
C GLU A 413 33.90 6.80 -5.06
N TYR A 414 32.76 6.73 -4.37
CA TYR A 414 32.73 6.41 -2.93
C TYR A 414 33.11 4.94 -2.65
N GLY A 415 32.71 4.02 -3.54
CA GLY A 415 33.05 2.60 -3.46
C GLY A 415 32.70 1.95 -2.11
N ASP A 416 33.57 1.05 -1.65
CA ASP A 416 33.44 0.31 -0.39
C ASP A 416 33.97 1.07 0.84
N ALA A 417 34.02 2.41 0.80
CA ALA A 417 34.55 3.21 1.91
C ALA A 417 33.68 3.12 3.20
N PRO A 418 34.25 3.33 4.40
CA PRO A 418 33.53 3.17 5.67
C PRO A 418 32.41 4.20 5.92
N VAL A 419 31.19 3.88 5.47
CA VAL A 419 30.00 4.72 5.65
C VAL A 419 29.69 5.00 7.13
N LEU A 420 29.32 6.23 7.48
CA LEU A 420 28.88 6.58 8.84
C LEU A 420 27.39 6.20 9.09
N PRO A 421 27.04 5.63 10.26
CA PRO A 421 25.69 5.17 10.54
C PRO A 421 24.70 6.32 10.80
N GLY A 422 23.41 5.99 10.91
CA GLY A 422 22.41 6.84 11.56
C GLY A 422 22.18 8.23 10.93
N LEU A 423 22.26 8.35 9.60
CA LEU A 423 22.22 9.63 8.87
C LEU A 423 23.36 10.61 9.22
N LEU A 424 24.42 10.17 9.91
CA LEU A 424 25.62 10.99 10.14
C LEU A 424 26.45 11.12 8.86
N GLN A 425 26.41 10.11 7.99
CA GLN A 425 26.94 10.20 6.62
C GLN A 425 26.30 11.35 5.84
N ALA A 426 24.96 11.40 5.87
CA ALA A 426 24.18 12.49 5.28
C ALA A 426 24.46 13.85 5.96
N ALA A 427 25.10 13.90 7.13
CA ALA A 427 25.52 15.15 7.76
C ALA A 427 26.89 15.62 7.23
N ILE A 428 27.84 14.71 7.01
CA ILE A 428 29.17 15.05 6.45
C ILE A 428 29.19 15.30 4.94
N GLU A 429 28.07 15.13 4.23
CA GLU A 429 27.96 15.41 2.79
C GLU A 429 27.18 16.70 2.45
N GLN A 430 26.65 17.42 3.44
CA GLN A 430 25.79 18.58 3.15
C GLN A 430 26.50 19.70 2.38
N ASP A 431 27.82 19.88 2.56
CA ASP A 431 28.60 20.84 1.80
C ASP A 431 28.68 20.46 0.32
N ILE A 432 28.96 19.17 0.04
CA ILE A 432 28.97 18.59 -1.31
C ILE A 432 27.59 18.73 -1.96
N TRP A 433 26.51 18.29 -1.30
CA TRP A 433 25.16 18.35 -1.89
C TRP A 433 24.71 19.80 -2.12
N ASN A 434 25.04 20.72 -1.22
CA ASN A 434 24.68 22.14 -1.36
C ASN A 434 25.52 22.84 -2.43
N ALA A 435 26.78 22.46 -2.65
CA ALA A 435 27.57 22.92 -3.80
C ALA A 435 27.01 22.33 -5.11
N ALA A 436 26.78 21.02 -5.16
CA ALA A 436 26.21 20.33 -6.30
C ALA A 436 24.84 20.89 -6.74
N ALA A 437 24.00 21.28 -5.77
CA ALA A 437 22.72 21.95 -6.04
C ALA A 437 22.88 23.35 -6.65
N ARG A 438 23.85 24.15 -6.19
CA ARG A 438 24.15 25.50 -6.72
C ARG A 438 24.74 25.42 -8.12
N GLU A 439 25.76 24.58 -8.30
CA GLU A 439 26.50 24.43 -9.56
C GLU A 439 25.82 23.50 -10.57
N ASN A 440 24.58 23.04 -10.29
CA ASN A 440 23.80 22.11 -11.13
C ASN A 440 24.54 20.81 -11.51
N GLN A 441 25.32 20.25 -10.58
CA GLN A 441 26.11 19.03 -10.76
C GLN A 441 25.33 17.78 -10.29
N PRO A 442 24.59 17.06 -11.17
CA PRO A 442 23.88 15.84 -10.78
C PRO A 442 24.80 14.72 -10.28
N GLU A 443 26.09 14.80 -10.60
CA GLU A 443 27.07 13.76 -10.32
C GLU A 443 27.51 13.65 -8.85
N TYR A 444 27.20 14.66 -8.03
CA TYR A 444 27.52 14.69 -6.59
C TYR A 444 26.28 14.95 -5.71
N PHE A 445 25.11 14.52 -6.18
CA PHE A 445 23.83 14.73 -5.49
C PHE A 445 23.05 13.41 -5.28
N PRO A 446 22.29 13.24 -4.19
CA PRO A 446 21.48 12.03 -3.97
C PRO A 446 20.24 11.99 -4.87
N LEU A 447 20.39 11.44 -6.08
CA LEU A 447 19.35 11.32 -7.10
C LEU A 447 18.40 10.13 -6.82
N TYR A 448 17.62 10.15 -5.73
CA TYR A 448 16.74 9.03 -5.37
C TYR A 448 15.74 8.66 -6.49
N ALA A 449 15.71 7.39 -6.88
CA ALA A 449 14.90 6.92 -8.02
C ALA A 449 14.61 5.42 -7.97
N GLY A 450 13.41 5.03 -8.36
CA GLY A 450 13.02 3.64 -8.55
C GLY A 450 13.35 3.14 -9.95
N GLN A 451 13.25 1.83 -10.17
CA GLN A 451 13.52 1.22 -11.49
C GLN A 451 12.48 1.60 -12.56
N SER A 452 11.39 2.28 -12.19
CA SER A 452 10.38 2.80 -13.13
C SER A 452 10.81 4.06 -13.91
N VAL A 453 12.04 4.56 -13.76
CA VAL A 453 12.57 5.71 -14.52
C VAL A 453 12.40 5.57 -16.04
N GLY A 454 12.65 4.38 -16.61
CA GLY A 454 12.53 4.15 -18.06
C GLY A 454 11.10 4.27 -18.63
N LEU A 455 10.09 4.41 -17.76
CA LEU A 455 8.70 4.66 -18.12
C LEU A 455 8.34 6.16 -18.10
N ILE A 456 9.16 7.01 -17.50
CA ILE A 456 8.88 8.44 -17.25
C ILE A 456 9.54 9.29 -18.33
N ARG A 457 8.74 9.92 -19.19
CA ARG A 457 9.21 10.62 -20.41
C ARG A 457 8.76 12.08 -20.52
N ASP A 458 8.08 12.58 -19.50
CA ASP A 458 7.40 13.87 -19.48
C ASP A 458 7.45 14.52 -18.08
N LEU A 459 7.25 15.84 -18.02
CA LEU A 459 7.23 16.63 -16.79
C LEU A 459 5.90 17.43 -16.69
N PRO A 460 4.76 16.75 -16.50
CA PRO A 460 3.44 17.38 -16.39
C PRO A 460 3.19 17.90 -14.96
N GLY A 461 1.97 18.33 -14.67
CA GLY A 461 1.56 18.63 -13.30
C GLY A 461 1.12 17.37 -12.56
N ALA A 462 1.25 17.36 -11.24
CA ALA A 462 0.85 16.23 -10.40
C ALA A 462 -0.64 15.88 -10.56
N ALA A 463 -1.51 16.88 -10.72
CA ALA A 463 -2.92 16.67 -11.03
C ALA A 463 -3.16 16.04 -12.42
N ASP A 464 -2.25 16.26 -13.37
CA ASP A 464 -2.34 15.69 -14.72
C ASP A 464 -1.84 14.24 -14.73
N VAL A 465 -0.78 13.93 -13.96
CA VAL A 465 -0.34 12.55 -13.67
C VAL A 465 -1.48 11.70 -13.10
N VAL A 466 -2.17 12.20 -12.06
CA VAL A 466 -3.28 11.46 -11.43
C VAL A 466 -4.39 11.14 -12.44
N LYS A 467 -4.80 12.11 -13.27
CA LYS A 467 -5.82 11.90 -14.32
C LYS A 467 -5.37 10.86 -15.34
N ALA A 468 -4.15 10.99 -15.88
CA ALA A 468 -3.62 10.10 -16.91
C ALA A 468 -3.54 8.65 -16.41
N ILE A 469 -2.99 8.44 -15.22
CA ILE A 469 -2.84 7.10 -14.62
C ILE A 469 -4.19 6.41 -14.38
N VAL A 470 -5.23 7.15 -13.97
CA VAL A 470 -6.59 6.58 -13.85
C VAL A 470 -7.17 6.25 -15.23
N GLN A 471 -7.10 7.16 -16.19
CA GLN A 471 -7.64 6.94 -17.54
C GLN A 471 -6.97 5.75 -18.25
N GLU A 472 -5.65 5.63 -18.13
CA GLU A 472 -4.87 4.49 -18.60
C GLU A 472 -5.26 3.19 -17.87
N ALA A 473 -5.31 3.20 -16.54
CA ALA A 473 -5.63 2.01 -15.74
C ALA A 473 -7.04 1.47 -16.06
N GLU A 474 -8.04 2.35 -16.13
CA GLU A 474 -9.37 1.96 -16.57
C GLU A 474 -9.38 1.44 -18.01
N SER A 475 -8.55 1.99 -18.90
CA SER A 475 -8.42 1.50 -20.29
C SER A 475 -7.85 0.08 -20.34
N VAL A 476 -6.78 -0.18 -19.60
CA VAL A 476 -6.14 -1.50 -19.47
C VAL A 476 -7.12 -2.51 -18.88
N LEU A 477 -7.80 -2.18 -17.77
CA LEU A 477 -8.80 -3.04 -17.14
C LEU A 477 -9.99 -3.32 -18.09
N ARG A 478 -10.42 -2.33 -18.88
CA ARG A 478 -11.46 -2.50 -19.92
C ARG A 478 -11.00 -3.29 -21.14
N SER A 479 -9.69 -3.44 -21.42
CA SER A 479 -9.19 -4.38 -22.42
C SER A 479 -9.19 -5.80 -21.87
N ILE A 480 -8.55 -6.02 -20.71
CA ILE A 480 -8.47 -7.34 -20.06
C ILE A 480 -9.87 -7.94 -19.84
N GLY A 481 -10.85 -7.12 -19.45
CA GLY A 481 -12.26 -7.55 -19.28
C GLY A 481 -13.03 -7.84 -20.59
N ARG A 482 -12.48 -7.50 -21.77
CA ARG A 482 -12.99 -7.92 -23.08
C ARG A 482 -12.24 -9.14 -23.60
N ASP A 483 -10.91 -9.11 -23.53
CA ASP A 483 -10.06 -10.19 -24.01
C ASP A 483 -10.27 -11.49 -23.19
N GLY A 484 -10.74 -11.34 -21.94
CA GLY A 484 -11.18 -12.43 -21.07
C GLY A 484 -12.52 -13.08 -21.45
N SER A 485 -13.31 -12.54 -22.39
CA SER A 485 -14.42 -13.29 -23.01
C SER A 485 -13.86 -14.19 -24.11
N LEU A 486 -13.07 -15.20 -23.71
CA LEU A 486 -12.65 -16.30 -24.58
C LEU A 486 -13.90 -16.96 -25.15
N ASP A 487 -13.96 -17.01 -26.47
CA ASP A 487 -15.11 -17.58 -27.17
C ASP A 487 -15.21 -19.09 -26.89
N HIS A 488 -16.35 -19.52 -26.36
CA HIS A 488 -16.65 -20.94 -26.12
C HIS A 488 -16.94 -21.71 -27.43
N SER A 489 -16.58 -21.16 -28.58
CA SER A 489 -16.67 -21.79 -29.91
C SER A 489 -15.52 -22.75 -30.25
N LEU A 490 -14.57 -22.99 -29.33
CA LEU A 490 -13.65 -24.13 -29.41
C LEU A 490 -14.41 -25.45 -29.23
N GLN A 491 -14.98 -25.91 -30.34
CA GLN A 491 -15.72 -27.17 -30.49
C GLN A 491 -14.85 -28.39 -30.13
N ASP A 492 -15.47 -29.39 -29.51
CA ASP A 492 -14.85 -30.71 -29.31
C ASP A 492 -14.45 -31.34 -30.67
N PRO A 493 -13.17 -31.70 -30.88
CA PRO A 493 -12.72 -32.32 -32.12
C PRO A 493 -12.82 -33.86 -32.08
N GLY A 494 -14.04 -34.39 -32.00
CA GLY A 494 -14.36 -35.81 -32.25
C GLY A 494 -14.79 -36.64 -31.03
#